data_AF-A0A7C2WY32-F1
#
_entry.id   AF-A0A7C2WY32-F1
#
_cell.length_a   1.000
_cell.length_b   1.000
_cell.length_c   1.000
_cell.angle_alpha   90.00
_cell.angle_beta   90.00
_cell.angle_gamma   90.00
#
_symmetry.space_group_name_H-M   'P 1'
#
loop_
_entity.id
_entity.type
_entity.pdbx_description
1 polymer ?
#
loop_
_entity_poly.entity_id
_entity_poly.type
_entity_poly.pdbx_seq_one_letter_code
_entity_poly.pdbx_strand_id
1 'polypeptide(L)'
;MKSFIFKPFEEMSPEDYAEVGFKSGLEIHQQLLTDKKLFCRCPAGKYSEEYDAEILRHMRPTLSELGEYDGTALMEFKTKKEIIYRIKRETVCTYEMDDTPPFLINDQALDIAIK
;
A
#
# COMPACT_ATOMS: atom_id res chain seq x y z
N MET A 1 38.87 3.26 -12.79
CA MET A 1 38.02 3.32 -11.59
C MET A 1 38.87 2.89 -10.41
N LYS A 2 38.96 3.68 -9.33
CA LYS A 2 39.60 3.20 -8.10
C LYS A 2 38.77 2.00 -7.61
N SER A 3 39.42 0.86 -7.35
CA SER A 3 38.76 -0.28 -6.73
C SER A 3 38.63 0.02 -5.25
N PHE A 4 37.45 0.47 -4.82
CA PHE A 4 37.14 0.53 -3.40
C PHE A 4 37.18 -0.89 -2.81
N ILE A 5 37.88 -1.07 -1.68
CA ILE A 5 37.96 -2.36 -0.99
C ILE A 5 36.97 -2.31 0.17
N PHE A 6 35.91 -3.12 0.08
CA PHE A 6 34.94 -3.24 1.17
C PHE A 6 35.56 -3.91 2.39
N LYS A 7 35.42 -3.27 3.54
CA LYS A 7 35.77 -3.81 4.86
C LYS A 7 34.54 -4.50 5.47
N PRO A 8 34.69 -5.36 6.49
CA PRO A 8 33.57 -5.81 7.32
C PRO A 8 32.74 -4.63 7.84
N PHE A 9 31.43 -4.83 8.03
CA PHE A 9 30.52 -3.75 8.44
C PHE A 9 30.96 -3.07 9.74
N GLU A 10 31.47 -3.84 10.71
CA GLU A 10 31.97 -3.32 11.99
C GLU A 10 33.23 -2.46 11.85
N GLU A 11 33.94 -2.57 10.73
CA GLU A 11 35.20 -1.86 10.44
C GLU A 11 35.03 -0.70 9.43
N MET A 12 33.83 -0.54 8.86
CA MET A 12 33.53 0.55 7.95
C MET A 12 33.44 1.88 8.72
N SER A 13 34.19 2.88 8.27
CA SER A 13 34.13 4.23 8.82
C SER A 13 33.17 5.14 8.04
N PRO A 14 32.78 6.30 8.60
CA PRO A 14 32.02 7.31 7.86
C PRO A 14 32.67 7.73 6.53
N GLU A 15 34.00 7.79 6.47
CA GLU A 15 34.76 8.14 5.26
C GLU A 15 34.66 7.06 4.19
N ASP A 16 34.68 5.79 4.58
CA ASP A 16 34.48 4.66 3.68
C ASP A 16 33.10 4.73 3.01
N TYR A 17 32.06 5.07 3.79
CA TYR A 17 30.70 5.27 3.27
C TYR A 17 30.60 6.49 2.35
N ALA A 18 31.34 7.56 2.64
CA ALA A 18 31.40 8.73 1.77
C ALA A 18 32.10 8.39 0.43
N GLU A 19 33.18 7.60 0.44
CA GLU A 19 33.91 7.21 -0.77
C GLU A 19 33.07 6.35 -1.73
N VAL A 20 32.26 5.42 -1.21
CA VAL A 20 31.33 4.63 -2.03
C VAL A 20 30.09 5.42 -2.46
N GLY A 21 29.92 6.66 -1.97
CA GLY A 21 28.75 7.47 -2.23
C GLY A 21 27.48 6.85 -1.66
N PHE A 22 27.55 6.29 -0.45
CA PHE A 22 26.45 5.60 0.20
C PHE A 22 25.21 6.50 0.31
N LYS A 23 24.05 5.94 -0.01
CA LYS A 23 22.73 6.57 0.13
C LYS A 23 21.80 5.55 0.77
N SER A 24 21.06 5.99 1.78
CA SER A 24 20.06 5.16 2.48
C SER A 24 18.70 5.86 2.45
N GLY A 25 17.64 5.05 2.51
CA GLY A 25 16.26 5.50 2.63
C GLY A 25 15.56 4.70 3.74
N LEU A 26 14.63 5.34 4.43
CA LEU A 26 13.80 4.73 5.46
C LEU A 26 12.33 4.99 5.15
N GLU A 27 11.52 3.94 5.19
CA GLU A 27 10.07 3.99 4.98
C GLU A 27 9.37 3.29 6.13
N ILE A 28 8.38 3.95 6.74
CA ILE A 28 7.65 3.44 7.91
C ILE A 28 6.15 3.56 7.62
N HIS A 29 5.43 2.46 7.83
CA HIS A 29 3.96 2.41 7.74
C HIS A 29 3.39 2.16 9.13
N GLN A 30 2.44 2.99 9.57
CA GLN A 30 1.78 2.87 10.86
C GLN A 30 0.27 3.02 10.69
N GLN A 31 -0.49 2.05 11.23
CA GLN A 31 -1.94 2.15 11.25
C GLN A 31 -2.40 3.10 12.37
N LEU A 32 -3.31 4.02 12.04
CA LEU A 32 -3.88 4.96 13.00
C LEU A 32 -5.03 4.32 13.78
N LEU A 33 -5.07 4.58 15.08
CA LEU A 33 -6.19 4.17 15.93
C LEU A 33 -7.32 5.18 15.78
N THR A 34 -8.28 4.87 14.91
CA THR A 34 -9.47 5.68 14.65
C THR A 34 -10.75 4.86 14.80
N ASP A 35 -11.88 5.53 15.06
CA ASP A 35 -13.17 4.87 15.23
C ASP A 35 -13.70 4.29 13.90
N LYS A 36 -13.38 4.96 12.79
CA LYS A 36 -13.79 4.61 11.43
C LYS A 36 -12.61 4.63 10.44
N LYS A 37 -12.74 3.92 9.33
CA LYS A 37 -11.77 3.91 8.21
C LYS A 37 -11.64 5.30 7.56
N LEU A 38 -10.61 5.48 6.74
CA LEU A 38 -10.21 6.81 6.22
C LEU A 38 -11.25 7.48 5.32
N PHE A 39 -11.90 6.72 4.44
CA PHE A 39 -12.83 7.25 3.44
C PHE A 39 -14.21 6.62 3.49
N CYS A 40 -14.58 6.00 4.61
CA CYS A 40 -15.93 5.48 4.84
C CYS A 40 -16.29 5.44 6.32
N ARG A 41 -17.49 4.95 6.63
CA ARG A 41 -18.04 4.91 7.99
C ARG A 41 -17.86 3.56 8.68
N CYS A 42 -17.18 2.60 8.04
CA CYS A 42 -16.91 1.30 8.64
C CYS A 42 -15.96 1.42 9.82
N PRO A 43 -16.11 0.60 10.88
CA PRO A 43 -15.20 0.59 12.01
C PRO A 43 -13.77 0.23 11.56
N ALA A 44 -12.78 0.95 12.09
CA ALA A 44 -11.37 0.61 11.86
C ALA A 44 -10.91 -0.47 12.86
N GLY A 45 -9.83 -1.19 12.53
CA GLY A 45 -9.16 -2.12 13.46
C GLY A 45 -9.97 -3.38 13.83
N LYS A 46 -11.10 -3.64 13.18
CA LYS A 46 -11.88 -4.88 13.37
C LYS A 46 -11.55 -5.89 12.26
N TYR A 47 -10.94 -7.00 12.66
CA TYR A 47 -10.58 -8.11 11.78
C TYR A 47 -11.42 -9.33 12.13
N SER A 48 -11.77 -10.12 11.12
CA SER A 48 -12.58 -11.33 11.26
C SER A 48 -12.10 -12.36 10.24
N GLU A 49 -11.95 -13.61 10.68
CA GLU A 49 -11.73 -14.75 9.79
C GLU A 49 -13.05 -15.26 9.18
N GLU A 50 -14.18 -14.98 9.84
CA GLU A 50 -15.51 -15.24 9.31
C GLU A 50 -15.91 -14.16 8.30
N TYR A 51 -16.63 -14.57 7.25
CA TYR A 51 -17.17 -13.69 6.23
C TYR A 51 -18.58 -14.13 5.85
N ASP A 52 -19.41 -13.16 5.46
CA ASP A 52 -20.82 -13.36 5.11
C ASP A 52 -21.02 -13.46 3.58
N ALA A 53 -20.06 -12.97 2.80
CA ALA A 53 -20.08 -13.02 1.33
C ALA A 53 -18.67 -12.93 0.73
N GLU A 54 -18.56 -13.26 -0.56
CA GLU A 54 -17.34 -13.12 -1.36
C GLU A 54 -17.64 -12.40 -2.68
N ILE A 55 -16.65 -11.64 -3.17
CA ILE A 55 -16.71 -11.00 -4.49
C ILE A 55 -15.45 -11.34 -5.26
N LEU A 56 -15.63 -11.91 -6.46
CA LEU A 56 -14.56 -12.10 -7.43
C LEU A 56 -14.36 -10.83 -8.26
N ARG A 57 -13.12 -10.37 -8.36
CA ARG A 57 -12.70 -9.26 -9.23
C ARG A 57 -11.51 -9.68 -10.10
N HIS A 58 -11.43 -9.04 -11.26
CA HIS A 58 -10.27 -9.08 -12.15
C HIS A 58 -9.82 -7.66 -12.42
N MET A 59 -8.56 -7.36 -12.10
CA MET A 59 -7.98 -6.05 -12.42
C MET A 59 -7.68 -5.98 -13.92
N ARG A 60 -7.77 -4.78 -14.49
CA ARG A 60 -7.43 -4.51 -15.89
C ARG A 60 -6.43 -3.37 -15.96
N PRO A 61 -5.44 -3.44 -16.87
CA PRO A 61 -4.55 -2.32 -17.10
C PRO A 61 -5.33 -1.19 -17.79
N THR A 62 -4.92 0.04 -17.55
CA THR A 62 -5.46 1.24 -18.20
C THR A 62 -4.39 1.87 -19.05
N LEU A 63 -4.79 2.45 -20.18
CA LEU A 63 -3.89 3.22 -21.03
C LEU A 63 -3.49 4.51 -20.32
N SER A 64 -2.21 4.85 -20.40
CA SER A 64 -1.72 6.17 -20.02
C SER A 64 -2.28 7.24 -20.97
N GLU A 65 -2.07 8.51 -20.62
CA GLU A 65 -2.39 9.64 -21.48
C GLU A 65 -1.71 9.56 -22.87
N LEU A 66 -0.57 8.87 -22.95
CA LEU A 66 0.18 8.65 -24.19
C LEU A 66 -0.25 7.37 -24.94
N GLY A 67 -1.27 6.66 -24.45
CA GLY A 67 -1.74 5.41 -25.05
C GLY A 67 -0.83 4.21 -24.78
N GLU A 68 0.00 4.27 -23.74
CA GLU A 68 0.91 3.19 -23.35
C GLU A 68 0.40 2.47 -22.10
N TYR A 69 0.67 1.17 -22.01
CA TYR A 69 0.43 0.41 -20.79
C TYR A 69 1.67 0.37 -19.92
N ASP A 70 1.49 0.47 -18.61
CA ASP A 70 2.54 0.12 -17.66
C ASP A 70 2.93 -1.36 -17.83
N GLY A 71 4.24 -1.61 -17.95
CA GLY A 71 4.77 -2.95 -18.21
C GLY A 71 4.45 -3.93 -17.08
N THR A 72 4.49 -3.48 -15.82
CA THR A 72 4.18 -4.30 -14.65
C THR A 72 2.70 -4.64 -14.58
N ALA A 73 1.82 -3.66 -14.77
CA ALA A 73 0.37 -3.88 -14.81
C ALA A 73 -0.05 -4.85 -15.92
N LEU A 74 0.60 -4.76 -17.10
CA LEU A 74 0.36 -5.69 -18.20
C LEU A 74 0.84 -7.11 -17.87
N MET A 75 1.97 -7.26 -17.18
CA MET A 75 2.46 -8.56 -16.71
C MET A 75 1.51 -9.17 -15.68
N GLU A 76 1.04 -8.40 -14.69
CA GLU A 76 0.06 -8.88 -13.71
C GLU A 76 -1.25 -9.29 -14.40
N PHE A 77 -1.75 -8.50 -15.37
CA PHE A 77 -2.95 -8.85 -16.12
C PHE A 77 -2.84 -10.20 -16.86
N LYS A 78 -1.67 -10.50 -17.42
CA LYS A 78 -1.41 -11.77 -18.11
C LYS A 78 -1.47 -12.99 -17.19
N THR A 79 -1.27 -12.82 -15.89
CA THR A 79 -1.44 -13.92 -14.91
C THR A 79 -2.88 -14.38 -14.78
N LYS A 80 -3.86 -13.56 -15.23
CA LYS A 80 -5.31 -13.81 -15.09
C LYS A 80 -5.72 -14.11 -13.64
N LYS A 81 -5.07 -13.43 -12.70
CA LYS A 81 -5.30 -13.62 -11.27
C LYS A 81 -6.75 -13.34 -10.90
N GLU A 82 -7.36 -14.29 -10.21
CA GLU A 82 -8.63 -14.13 -9.52
C GLU A 82 -8.40 -13.49 -8.16
N ILE A 83 -9.05 -12.35 -7.90
CA ILE A 83 -8.99 -11.69 -6.59
C ILE A 83 -10.34 -11.89 -5.90
N ILE A 84 -10.33 -12.68 -4.84
CA ILE A 84 -11.52 -12.97 -4.03
C ILE A 84 -11.47 -12.08 -2.79
N TYR A 85 -12.38 -11.10 -2.73
CA TYR A 85 -12.57 -10.24 -1.56
C TYR A 85 -13.61 -10.87 -0.64
N ARG A 86 -13.26 -11.07 0.63
CA ARG A 86 -14.16 -11.55 1.68
C ARG A 86 -14.82 -10.38 2.39
N ILE A 87 -16.12 -10.50 2.62
CA ILE A 87 -16.96 -9.40 3.11
C ILE A 87 -17.60 -9.82 4.42
N LYS A 88 -17.38 -9.03 5.47
CA LYS A 88 -18.12 -9.10 6.72
C LYS A 88 -19.02 -7.87 6.83
N ARG A 89 -20.33 -8.09 6.99
CA ARG A 89 -21.35 -7.03 7.06
C ARG A 89 -21.05 -5.98 8.14
N GLU A 90 -20.39 -6.37 9.22
CA GLU A 90 -20.05 -5.49 10.33
C GLU A 90 -18.91 -4.51 10.04
N THR A 91 -18.03 -4.81 9.07
CA THR A 91 -16.78 -4.07 8.85
C THR A 91 -16.57 -3.60 7.40
N VAL A 92 -17.47 -3.99 6.49
CA VAL A 92 -17.39 -3.70 5.05
C VAL A 92 -18.68 -3.02 4.59
N CYS A 93 -18.54 -1.92 3.86
CA CYS A 93 -19.64 -1.24 3.18
C CYS A 93 -19.37 -1.22 1.67
N THR A 94 -20.31 -0.68 0.90
CA THR A 94 -20.23 -0.61 -0.57
C THR A 94 -19.06 0.21 -1.08
N TYR A 95 -18.52 1.15 -0.30
CA TYR A 95 -17.28 1.86 -0.66
C TYR A 95 -16.08 0.91 -0.71
N GLU A 96 -15.94 -0.01 0.25
CA GLU A 96 -14.85 -0.99 0.27
C GLU A 96 -14.96 -2.02 -0.88
N MET A 97 -16.15 -2.15 -1.45
CA MET A 97 -16.46 -3.04 -2.58
C MET A 97 -16.27 -2.34 -3.94
N ASP A 98 -15.88 -1.06 -3.92
CA ASP A 98 -15.78 -0.17 -5.09
C ASP A 98 -17.13 0.10 -5.80
N ASP A 99 -18.24 -0.03 -5.08
CA ASP A 99 -19.61 0.20 -5.59
C ASP A 99 -20.20 1.54 -5.11
N THR A 100 -19.41 2.38 -4.42
CA THR A 100 -19.85 3.70 -3.93
C THR A 100 -18.66 4.67 -3.98
N PRO A 101 -18.85 5.94 -4.39
CA PRO A 101 -17.78 6.93 -4.36
C PRO A 101 -17.20 7.14 -2.94
N PRO A 102 -15.94 7.61 -2.83
CA PRO A 102 -15.34 7.93 -1.53
C PRO A 102 -16.14 8.99 -0.75
N PHE A 103 -16.23 8.76 0.55
CA PHE A 103 -16.72 9.77 1.49
C PHE A 103 -15.62 10.79 1.78
N LEU A 104 -15.99 11.88 2.48
CA LEU A 104 -15.01 12.82 3.02
C LEU A 104 -13.99 12.09 3.92
N ILE A 105 -12.77 12.62 3.92
CA ILE A 105 -11.67 12.10 4.75
C ILE A 105 -12.06 12.05 6.22
N ASN A 106 -11.58 11.05 6.96
CA ASN A 106 -11.77 10.95 8.39
C ASN A 106 -10.97 12.03 9.13
N ASP A 107 -11.65 13.03 9.67
CA ASP A 107 -11.04 14.12 10.45
C ASP A 107 -10.17 13.62 11.61
N GLN A 108 -10.57 12.54 12.30
CA GLN A 108 -9.76 11.95 13.37
C GLN A 108 -8.42 11.42 12.86
N ALA A 109 -8.42 10.82 11.66
CA ALA A 109 -7.18 10.34 11.03
C ALA A 109 -6.29 11.52 10.63
N LEU A 110 -6.89 12.59 10.10
CA LEU A 110 -6.19 13.82 9.72
C LEU A 110 -5.55 14.50 10.94
N ASP A 111 -6.30 14.61 12.05
CA ASP A 111 -5.81 15.18 13.30
C ASP A 111 -4.63 14.39 13.89
N ILE A 112 -4.63 13.06 13.77
CA ILE A 112 -3.51 12.23 14.22
C ILE A 112 -2.30 12.42 13.30
N ALA A 113 -2.51 12.54 11.99
CA ALA A 113 -1.43 12.65 11.01
C ALA A 113 -0.68 14.00 11.04
N ILE A 114 -1.31 15.07 11.54
CA ILE A 114 -0.75 16.42 11.58
C ILE A 114 -0.20 16.80 12.96
N LYS A 115 -0.49 16.00 14.00
CA LYS A 115 0.09 16.19 15.34
C LYS A 115 1.59 15.90 15.37
#